data_AF-A0A2R9UCM0-F1
#
_entry.id   AF-A0A2R9UCM0-F1
#
_cell.length_a   1.000
_cell.length_b   1.000
_cell.length_c   1.000
_cell.angle_alpha   90.00
_cell.angle_beta   90.00
_cell.angle_gamma   90.00
#
_symmetry.space_group_name_H-M   'P 1'
#
loop_
_entity.id
_entity.type
_entity.pdbx_description
1 polymer ?
#
loop_
_entity_poly.entity_id
_entity_poly.type
_entity_poly.pdbx_seq_one_letter_code
_entity_poly.pdbx_strand_id
1 'polypeptide(L)'
;MPNIPAGAKVPEDHKSETVKLKVEKVDIELPVIDDTGKPVLDDDKKPVVRVVPGRRVTMPTATGSIDVDVPDEALDDFEVLDDIRAVQDDNDASRLPSLLRRLVGDQYREVLKALKGANGRVTTEAGSTFVMDLFQALSPNS
;
A
#
# COMPACT_ATOMS: atom_id res chain seq x y z
N MET A 1 17.36 36.56 -35.78
CA MET A 1 16.42 36.27 -34.68
C MET A 1 15.43 35.22 -35.21
N PRO A 2 15.39 33.99 -34.68
CA PRO A 2 14.45 32.98 -35.17
C PRO A 2 13.03 33.29 -34.71
N ASN A 3 12.09 33.27 -35.66
CA ASN A 3 10.67 33.56 -35.49
C ASN A 3 9.95 32.26 -35.05
N ILE A 4 9.44 32.20 -33.82
CA ILE A 4 8.68 31.05 -33.31
C ILE A 4 7.20 31.27 -33.65
N PRO A 5 6.53 30.37 -34.38
CA PRO A 5 5.12 30.53 -34.71
C PRO A 5 4.24 30.45 -33.45
N ALA A 6 3.34 31.42 -33.32
CA ALA A 6 2.32 31.49 -32.26
C ALA A 6 1.29 30.37 -32.44
N GLY A 7 1.60 29.18 -31.93
CA GLY A 7 0.72 28.02 -32.01
C GLY A 7 1.20 26.77 -31.27
N ALA A 8 2.36 26.81 -30.61
CA ALA A 8 2.78 25.72 -29.74
C ALA A 8 1.86 25.68 -28.51
N LYS A 9 0.91 24.74 -28.51
CA LYS A 9 0.23 24.34 -27.28
C LYS A 9 1.31 23.92 -26.29
N VAL A 10 1.40 24.64 -25.18
CA VAL A 10 2.16 24.22 -24.00
C VAL A 10 1.70 22.80 -23.67
N PRO A 11 2.59 21.83 -23.41
CA PRO A 11 2.15 20.51 -22.96
C PRO A 11 1.28 20.72 -21.73
N GLU A 12 0.03 20.26 -21.80
CA GLU A 12 -0.87 20.26 -20.65
C GLU A 12 -0.14 19.54 -19.51
N ASP A 13 0.11 20.26 -18.42
CA ASP A 13 0.44 19.65 -17.14
C ASP A 13 -0.68 18.66 -16.83
N HIS A 14 -0.43 17.38 -17.07
CA HIS A 14 -1.22 16.30 -16.52
C HIS A 14 -1.02 16.33 -15.00
N LYS A 15 -1.71 17.25 -14.32
CA LYS A 15 -2.09 17.03 -12.92
C LYS A 15 -2.80 15.69 -12.91
N SER A 16 -2.16 14.66 -12.35
CA SER A 16 -2.86 13.41 -12.10
C SER A 16 -4.10 13.75 -11.29
N GLU A 17 -5.28 13.44 -11.82
CA GLU A 17 -6.48 13.45 -11.00
C GLU A 17 -6.20 12.44 -9.88
N THR A 18 -6.03 12.97 -8.67
CA THR A 18 -5.81 12.15 -7.48
C THR A 18 -7.07 11.33 -7.32
N VAL A 19 -6.99 10.03 -7.60
CA VAL A 19 -8.09 9.10 -7.36
C VAL A 19 -8.37 9.17 -5.87
N LYS A 20 -9.50 9.77 -5.48
CA LYS A 20 -9.92 9.82 -4.07
C LYS A 20 -10.35 8.42 -3.67
N LEU A 21 -9.39 7.66 -3.15
CA LEU A 21 -9.63 6.32 -2.61
C LEU A 21 -10.57 6.40 -1.41
N LYS A 22 -11.45 5.41 -1.29
CA LYS A 22 -12.38 5.32 -0.17
C LYS A 22 -11.64 4.77 1.04
N VAL A 23 -11.63 5.55 2.13
CA VAL A 23 -10.98 5.18 3.39
C VAL A 23 -12.02 5.15 4.51
N GLU A 24 -12.10 4.04 5.23
CA GLU A 24 -13.01 3.84 6.36
C GLU A 24 -12.22 3.47 7.61
N LYS A 25 -12.61 4.00 8.78
CA LYS A 25 -12.07 3.54 10.06
C LYS A 25 -12.72 2.21 10.41
N VAL A 26 -11.90 1.22 10.76
CA VAL A 26 -12.35 -0.14 11.08
C VAL A 26 -11.58 -0.67 12.28
N ASP A 27 -12.18 -1.63 12.97
CA ASP A 27 -11.50 -2.47 13.95
C ASP A 27 -10.97 -3.71 13.24
N ILE A 28 -9.67 -3.99 13.37
CA ILE A 28 -8.96 -5.07 12.69
C ILE A 28 -8.56 -6.13 13.71
N GLU A 29 -8.89 -7.39 13.42
CA GLU A 29 -8.43 -8.54 14.20
C GLU A 29 -7.05 -8.96 13.72
N LEU A 30 -6.05 -8.85 14.58
CA LEU A 30 -4.68 -9.27 14.30
C LEU A 30 -4.26 -10.41 15.22
N PRO A 31 -3.45 -11.37 14.76
CA PRO A 31 -2.90 -12.40 15.62
C PRO A 31 -2.00 -11.78 16.70
N VAL A 32 -2.10 -12.28 17.92
CA VAL A 32 -1.15 -12.01 18.99
C VAL A 32 0.13 -12.79 18.66
N ILE A 33 1.26 -12.08 18.63
CA ILE A 33 2.56 -12.64 18.27
C ILE A 33 3.41 -12.81 19.53
N ASP A 34 4.09 -13.94 19.66
CA ASP A 34 5.04 -14.21 20.73
C ASP A 34 6.41 -13.56 20.48
N ASP A 35 7.33 -13.69 21.43
CA ASP A 35 8.71 -13.18 21.34
C ASP A 35 9.54 -13.84 20.23
N THR A 36 9.06 -14.95 19.67
CA THR A 36 9.68 -15.66 18.53
C THR A 36 9.12 -15.24 17.18
N GLY A 37 8.15 -14.33 17.15
CA GLY A 37 7.50 -13.87 15.92
C GLY A 37 6.41 -14.82 15.42
N LYS A 38 5.90 -15.74 16.25
CA LYS A 38 4.85 -16.71 15.88
C LYS A 38 3.50 -16.35 16.51
N PRO A 39 2.37 -16.68 15.84
CA PRO A 39 1.06 -16.53 16.45
C PRO A 39 0.92 -17.38 17.71
N VAL A 40 0.49 -16.75 18.80
CA VAL A 40 0.03 -17.45 20.01
C VAL A 40 -1.24 -18.21 19.65
N LEU A 41 -1.31 -19.50 20.03
CA LEU A 41 -2.45 -20.35 19.72
C LEU A 41 -3.30 -20.63 20.97
N ASP A 42 -4.61 -20.75 20.79
CA ASP A 42 -5.54 -21.24 21.81
C ASP A 42 -5.49 -22.78 21.96
N ASP A 43 -6.31 -23.32 22.86
CA ASP A 43 -6.43 -24.77 23.10
C ASP A 43 -6.86 -25.56 21.85
N ASP A 44 -7.57 -24.91 20.91
CA ASP A 44 -8.01 -25.45 19.63
C ASP A 44 -6.96 -25.27 18.51
N LYS A 45 -5.76 -24.79 18.83
CA LYS A 45 -4.66 -24.48 17.90
C LYS A 45 -4.99 -23.37 16.89
N LYS A 46 -5.92 -22.47 17.22
CA LYS A 46 -6.23 -21.29 16.42
C LYS A 46 -5.46 -20.08 16.93
N PRO A 47 -5.04 -19.14 16.05
CA PRO A 47 -4.41 -17.90 16.49
C PRO A 47 -5.32 -17.13 17.45
N VAL A 48 -4.76 -16.75 18.60
CA VAL A 48 -5.37 -15.77 19.50
C VAL A 48 -5.32 -14.42 18.80
N VAL A 49 -6.45 -13.73 18.74
CA VAL A 49 -6.56 -12.42 18.08
C VAL A 49 -6.69 -11.29 19.09
N ARG A 50 -6.17 -10.12 18.72
CA ARG A 50 -6.42 -8.84 19.38
C ARG A 50 -7.08 -7.89 18.39
N VAL A 51 -7.93 -7.01 18.89
CA VAL A 51 -8.59 -5.99 18.08
C VAL A 51 -7.80 -4.70 18.16
N VAL A 52 -7.46 -4.11 17.02
CA VAL A 52 -6.77 -2.84 16.91
C VAL A 52 -7.51 -1.88 16.00
N PRO A 53 -7.42 -0.55 16.23
CA PRO A 53 -7.93 0.41 15.27
C PRO A 53 -7.09 0.38 13.99
N GLY A 54 -7.75 0.61 12.86
CA GLY A 54 -7.07 0.76 11.58
C GLY A 54 -7.98 1.36 10.53
N ARG A 55 -7.55 1.24 9.28
CA ARG A 55 -8.20 1.84 8.12
C ARG A 55 -8.36 0.82 7.01
N ARG A 56 -9.58 0.74 6.46
CA ARG A 56 -9.88 0.01 5.25
C ARG A 56 -9.78 0.94 4.06
N VAL A 57 -8.97 0.59 3.07
CA VAL A 57 -8.80 1.32 1.82
C VAL A 57 -9.26 0.44 0.66
N THR A 58 -10.24 0.91 -0.13
CA THR A 58 -10.65 0.22 -1.35
C THR A 58 -9.73 0.63 -2.50
N MET A 59 -8.86 -0.28 -2.92
CA MET A 59 -7.82 -0.06 -3.93
C MET A 59 -8.23 -0.60 -5.30
N PRO A 60 -8.05 0.14 -6.40
CA PRO A 60 -8.22 -0.39 -7.75
C PRO A 60 -7.10 -1.39 -8.09
N THR A 61 -7.43 -2.41 -8.87
CA THR A 61 -6.50 -3.45 -9.33
C THR A 61 -6.77 -3.81 -10.79
N ALA A 62 -5.89 -4.61 -11.40
CA ALA A 62 -6.05 -5.01 -12.80
C ALA A 62 -7.34 -5.80 -13.08
N THR A 63 -7.96 -6.41 -12.05
CA THR A 63 -9.14 -7.26 -12.20
C THR A 63 -10.38 -6.75 -11.45
N GLY A 64 -10.32 -5.56 -10.85
CA GLY A 64 -11.42 -4.98 -10.07
C GLY A 64 -10.91 -4.08 -8.96
N SER A 65 -11.38 -4.29 -7.73
CA SER A 65 -10.89 -3.61 -6.54
C SER A 65 -10.62 -4.61 -5.42
N ILE A 66 -9.77 -4.22 -4.46
CA ILE A 66 -9.48 -4.98 -3.24
C ILE A 66 -9.61 -4.06 -2.04
N ASP A 67 -10.24 -4.53 -0.97
CA ASP A 67 -10.25 -3.84 0.31
C ASP A 67 -9.02 -4.25 1.10
N VAL A 68 -8.23 -3.26 1.51
CA VAL A 68 -6.99 -3.44 2.27
C VAL A 68 -7.18 -2.84 3.65
N ASP A 69 -7.00 -3.66 4.68
CA ASP A 69 -7.08 -3.26 6.07
C ASP A 69 -5.66 -3.00 6.58
N VAL A 70 -5.38 -1.74 6.93
CA VAL A 70 -4.08 -1.30 7.46
C VAL A 70 -4.24 -0.91 8.92
N PRO A 71 -3.61 -1.64 9.86
CA PRO A 71 -3.57 -1.26 11.27
C PRO A 71 -2.93 0.12 11.45
N ASP A 72 -3.48 0.96 12.34
CA ASP A 72 -2.88 2.28 12.60
C ASP A 72 -1.45 2.13 13.19
N GLU A 73 -1.20 1.07 13.96
CA GLU A 73 0.12 0.72 14.47
C GLU A 73 1.14 0.34 13.38
N ALA A 74 0.69 -0.12 12.20
CA ALA A 74 1.59 -0.38 11.07
C ALA A 74 2.11 0.93 10.46
N LEU A 75 1.41 2.06 10.65
CA LEU A 75 1.86 3.38 10.23
C LEU A 75 2.85 4.01 11.24
N ASP A 76 2.85 3.52 12.49
CA ASP A 76 3.77 3.94 13.57
C ASP A 76 5.00 3.03 13.67
N ASP A 77 5.17 2.08 12.73
CA ASP A 77 6.31 1.16 12.67
C ASP A 77 7.56 1.88 12.14
N PHE A 78 8.66 1.85 12.89
CA PHE A 78 9.90 2.52 12.54
C PHE A 78 10.50 1.98 11.23
N GLU A 79 10.36 0.69 10.99
CA GLU A 79 10.81 0.03 9.78
C GLU A 79 9.99 0.44 8.54
N VAL A 80 8.70 0.78 8.73
CA VAL A 80 7.87 1.34 7.66
C VAL A 80 8.39 2.73 7.29
N LEU A 81 8.75 3.56 8.27
CA LEU A 81 9.35 4.88 8.02
C LEU A 81 10.70 4.78 7.27
N ASP A 82 11.55 3.80 7.63
CA ASP A 82 12.82 3.54 6.93
C ASP A 82 12.60 3.11 5.48
N ASP A 83 11.67 2.17 5.24
CA ASP A 83 11.36 1.71 3.89
C ASP A 83 10.75 2.84 3.04
N ILE A 84 9.89 3.70 3.60
CA ILE A 84 9.35 4.87 2.90
C ILE A 84 10.46 5.83 2.49
N ARG A 85 11.38 6.15 3.41
CA ARG A 85 12.51 7.02 3.13
C ARG A 85 13.37 6.45 1.99
N ALA A 86 13.70 5.15 2.04
CA ALA A 86 14.49 4.51 1.00
C ALA A 86 13.79 4.53 -0.37
N VAL A 87 12.46 4.39 -0.41
CA VAL A 87 11.69 4.48 -1.66
C VAL A 87 11.65 5.91 -2.20
N GLN A 88 11.44 6.92 -1.34
CA GLN A 88 11.26 8.32 -1.78
C GLN A 88 12.58 9.05 -2.04
N ASP A 89 13.56 8.91 -1.15
CA ASP A 89 14.81 9.66 -1.19
C ASP A 89 15.87 8.93 -2.03
N ASP A 90 16.04 7.63 -1.78
CA ASP A 90 17.09 6.82 -2.42
C ASP A 90 16.62 6.17 -3.72
N ASN A 91 15.33 6.31 -4.07
CA ASN A 91 14.69 5.67 -5.22
C ASN A 91 14.87 4.13 -5.23
N ASP A 92 14.98 3.52 -4.04
CA ASP A 92 15.18 2.08 -3.89
C ASP A 92 13.86 1.31 -3.99
N ALA A 93 13.43 1.07 -5.24
CA ALA A 93 12.24 0.28 -5.53
C ALA A 93 12.28 -1.16 -4.98
N SER A 94 13.45 -1.67 -4.57
CA SER A 94 13.57 -3.01 -3.99
C SER A 94 12.96 -3.12 -2.59
N ARG A 95 12.70 -1.98 -1.92
CA ARG A 95 12.02 -1.89 -0.62
C ARG A 95 10.49 -1.97 -0.72
N LEU A 96 9.91 -1.76 -1.90
CA LEU A 96 8.45 -1.78 -2.07
C LEU A 96 7.77 -3.07 -1.60
N PRO A 97 8.30 -4.28 -1.85
CA PRO A 97 7.69 -5.52 -1.36
C PRO A 97 7.71 -5.63 0.17
N SER A 98 8.78 -5.18 0.83
CA SER A 98 8.88 -5.22 2.30
C SER A 98 7.97 -4.17 2.94
N LEU A 99 7.89 -2.97 2.35
CA LEU A 99 6.97 -1.92 2.75
C LEU A 99 5.52 -2.40 2.65
N LEU A 100 5.13 -2.94 1.49
CA LEU A 100 3.78 -3.45 1.28
C LEU A 100 3.43 -4.54 2.29
N ARG A 101 4.35 -5.48 2.54
CA ARG A 101 4.14 -6.57 3.51
C ARG A 101 3.91 -6.06 4.92
N ARG A 102 4.61 -5.01 5.36
CA ARG A 102 4.41 -4.43 6.70
C ARG A 102 3.08 -3.70 6.82
N LEU A 103 2.68 -2.97 5.77
CA LEU A 103 1.40 -2.25 5.76
C LEU A 103 0.18 -3.18 5.80
N VAL A 104 0.18 -4.25 5.01
CA VAL A 104 -1.03 -5.07 4.79
C VAL A 104 -0.99 -6.43 5.48
N GLY A 105 0.13 -6.78 6.12
CA GLY A 105 0.32 -8.02 6.87
C GLY A 105 -0.11 -9.27 6.11
N ASP A 106 -1.08 -9.98 6.66
CA ASP A 106 -1.56 -11.27 6.14
C ASP A 106 -2.24 -11.14 4.76
N GLN A 107 -2.78 -9.96 4.42
CA GLN A 107 -3.40 -9.70 3.12
C GLN A 107 -2.39 -9.63 1.98
N TYR A 108 -1.08 -9.65 2.26
CA TYR A 108 -0.02 -9.46 1.26
C TYR A 108 -0.16 -10.38 0.05
N ARG A 109 -0.49 -11.65 0.26
CA ARG A 109 -0.66 -12.61 -0.84
C ARG A 109 -1.90 -12.31 -1.69
N GLU A 110 -2.97 -11.81 -1.09
CA GLU A 110 -4.21 -11.44 -1.77
C GLU A 110 -4.00 -10.18 -2.61
N VAL A 111 -3.32 -9.18 -2.04
CA VAL A 111 -2.89 -7.97 -2.77
C VAL A 111 -2.04 -8.35 -3.98
N LEU A 112 -0.99 -9.14 -3.80
CA LEU A 112 -0.16 -9.58 -4.92
C LEU A 112 -0.98 -10.35 -5.97
N LYS A 113 -1.94 -11.17 -5.55
CA LYS A 113 -2.83 -11.89 -6.47
C LYS A 113 -3.70 -10.92 -7.27
N ALA A 114 -4.25 -9.89 -6.65
CA ALA A 114 -5.09 -8.90 -7.32
C ALA A 114 -4.29 -8.01 -8.30
N LEU A 115 -3.00 -7.79 -8.02
CA LEU A 115 -2.08 -7.03 -8.88
C LEU A 115 -1.46 -7.83 -10.03
N LYS A 116 -1.65 -9.15 -10.09
CA LYS A 116 -1.06 -9.96 -11.16
C LYS A 116 -1.67 -9.60 -12.51
N GLY A 117 -0.80 -9.31 -13.48
CA GLY A 117 -1.19 -9.17 -14.88
C GLY A 117 -1.46 -10.53 -15.55
N ALA A 118 -1.79 -10.50 -16.84
CA ALA A 118 -2.10 -11.69 -17.64
C ALA A 118 -0.99 -12.75 -17.67
N ASN A 119 0.27 -12.35 -17.48
CA ASN A 119 1.42 -13.25 -17.40
C ASN A 119 1.63 -13.88 -16.01
N GLY A 120 0.72 -13.63 -15.06
CA GLY A 120 0.78 -14.15 -13.69
C GLY A 120 1.82 -13.47 -12.79
N ARG A 121 2.43 -12.36 -13.24
CA ARG A 121 3.44 -11.60 -12.51
C ARG A 121 2.90 -10.22 -12.12
N VAL A 122 3.42 -9.68 -11.02
CA VAL A 122 3.24 -8.27 -10.66
C VAL A 122 4.41 -7.50 -11.27
N THR A 123 4.11 -6.52 -12.10
CA THR A 123 5.13 -5.61 -12.64
C THR A 123 5.58 -4.63 -11.57
N THR A 124 6.83 -4.15 -11.63
CA THR A 124 7.34 -3.11 -10.71
C THR A 124 6.43 -1.89 -10.68
N GLU A 125 5.97 -1.42 -11.84
CA GLU A 125 5.07 -0.25 -11.96
C GLU A 125 3.73 -0.45 -11.24
N ALA A 126 3.04 -1.58 -11.48
CA ALA A 126 1.80 -1.90 -10.77
C ALA A 126 2.00 -1.99 -9.24
N GLY A 127 3.11 -2.61 -8.81
CA GLY A 127 3.45 -2.72 -7.39
C GLY A 127 3.75 -1.36 -6.76
N SER A 128 4.56 -0.52 -7.42
CA SER A 128 4.91 0.81 -6.94
C SER A 128 3.70 1.73 -6.88
N THR A 129 2.89 1.74 -7.95
CA THR A 129 1.67 2.57 -8.01
C THR A 129 0.72 2.22 -6.88
N PHE A 130 0.48 0.93 -6.66
CA PHE A 130 -0.39 0.48 -5.58
C PHE A 130 0.10 0.90 -4.19
N VAL A 131 1.40 0.75 -3.91
CA VAL A 131 1.98 1.13 -2.62
C VAL A 131 1.90 2.64 -2.40
N MET A 132 2.21 3.43 -3.43
CA MET A 132 2.16 4.90 -3.33
C MET A 132 0.72 5.41 -3.16
N ASP A 133 -0.23 4.86 -3.91
CA ASP A 133 -1.65 5.19 -3.80
C ASP A 133 -2.20 4.82 -2.41
N LEU A 134 -1.85 3.63 -1.90
CA LEU A 134 -2.24 3.19 -0.56
C LEU A 134 -1.66 4.13 0.51
N PHE A 135 -0.37 4.46 0.41
CA PHE A 135 0.28 5.36 1.34
C PHE A 135 -0.32 6.77 1.31
N GLN A 136 -0.63 7.29 0.12
CA GLN A 136 -1.29 8.58 -0.04
C GLN A 136 -2.69 8.58 0.58
N ALA A 137 -3.45 7.51 0.43
CA ALA A 137 -4.78 7.38 1.05
C ALA A 137 -4.71 7.32 2.58
N LEU A 138 -3.63 6.75 3.13
CA LEU A 138 -3.40 6.64 4.57
C LEU A 138 -2.74 7.88 5.19
N SER A 139 -2.19 8.78 4.38
CA SER A 139 -1.54 9.99 4.87
C SER A 139 -2.55 10.92 5.53
N PRO A 140 -2.28 11.43 6.75
CA PRO A 140 -3.23 12.23 7.52
C PRO A 140 -3.59 13.61 6.91
N ASN A 141 -2.95 13.98 5.80
CA ASN A 141 -3.14 15.27 5.11
C ASN A 141 -3.93 15.17 3.78
N SER A 142 -4.51 14.00 3.45
CA SER A 142 -5.28 13.78 2.22
C SER A 142 -6.78 14.08 2.37
#